data_AF-A0A1I6I1K3-F1
#
_entry.id   AF-A0A1I6I1K3-F1
#
_cell.length_a   1.000
_cell.length_b   1.000
_cell.length_c   1.000
_cell.angle_alpha   90.00
_cell.angle_beta   90.00
_cell.angle_gamma   90.00
#
_symmetry.space_group_name_H-M   'P 1'
#
loop_
_entity.id
_entity.type
_entity.pdbx_description
1 polymer ?
#
loop_
_entity_poly.entity_id
_entity_poly.type
_entity_poly.pdbx_seq_one_letter_code
_entity_poly.pdbx_strand_id
1 'polypeptide(L)' 'MIIKGIFLFLAFIGVLGIFGKWRFPGQQKLSDAKCPNCQRYRIGKGPCQCQKCRP' A
#
# COMPACT_ATOMS: atom_id res chain seq x y z
N MET A 1 -2.35 -37.90 -3.38
CA MET A 1 -2.87 -37.05 -2.27
C MET A 1 -2.06 -35.77 -2.03
N ILE A 2 -0.81 -35.67 -2.51
CA ILE A 2 0.02 -34.45 -2.44
C ILE A 2 -0.47 -33.31 -3.34
N ILE A 3 -0.86 -33.62 -4.59
CA ILE A 3 -1.37 -32.61 -5.55
C ILE A 3 -2.57 -31.84 -4.98
N LYS A 4 -3.46 -32.53 -4.25
CA LYS A 4 -4.63 -31.92 -3.62
C LYS A 4 -4.24 -30.95 -2.50
N GLY A 5 -3.21 -31.27 -1.72
CA GLY A 5 -2.64 -30.36 -0.71
C GLY A 5 -2.02 -29.11 -1.35
N ILE A 6 -1.25 -29.29 -2.42
CA ILE A 6 -0.64 -28.18 -3.17
C ILE A 6 -1.73 -27.24 -3.72
N PHE A 7 -2.79 -27.80 -4.31
CA PHE A 7 -3.92 -27.03 -4.83
C PHE A 7 -4.66 -26.26 -3.74
N LEU A 8 -4.92 -26.88 -2.58
CA LEU A 8 -5.56 -26.19 -1.45
C LEU A 8 -4.69 -25.05 -0.90
N PHE A 9 -3.38 -25.25 -0.81
CA PHE A 9 -2.45 -24.23 -0.34
C PHE A 9 -2.33 -23.04 -1.29
N LEU A 10 -2.22 -23.31 -2.60
CA LEU A 10 -2.20 -22.27 -3.64
C LEU A 10 -3.53 -21.50 -3.69
N ALA A 11 -4.67 -22.20 -3.63
CA ALA A 11 -5.98 -21.57 -3.59
C ALA A 11 -6.13 -20.69 -2.34
N PHE A 12 -5.68 -21.18 -1.18
CA PHE A 12 -5.74 -20.44 0.08
C PHE A 12 -4.94 -19.14 0.04
N ILE A 13 -3.67 -19.18 -0.41
CA ILE A 13 -2.84 -17.96 -0.53
C ILE A 13 -3.39 -17.03 -1.61
N GLY A 14 -3.91 -17.56 -2.73
CA GLY A 14 -4.55 -16.76 -3.77
C GLY A 14 -5.76 -15.99 -3.26
N VAL A 15 -6.64 -16.65 -2.49
CA VAL A 15 -7.79 -16.02 -1.85
C VAL A 15 -7.33 -14.99 -0.83
N LEU A 16 -6.40 -15.31 0.07
CA LEU A 16 -5.88 -14.36 1.06
C LEU A 16 -5.21 -13.14 0.42
N GLY A 17 -4.53 -13.30 -0.73
CA GLY A 17 -3.91 -12.18 -1.46
C GLY A 17 -4.96 -11.25 -2.10
N ILE A 18 -5.99 -11.81 -2.73
CA ILE A 18 -7.09 -11.04 -3.32
C ILE A 18 -7.91 -10.36 -2.22
N PHE A 19 -8.20 -11.08 -1.15
CA PHE A 19 -8.89 -10.53 0.03
C PHE A 19 -8.03 -9.49 0.74
N GLY A 20 -6.70 -9.69 0.79
CA GLY A 20 -5.73 -8.74 1.32
C GLY A 20 -5.72 -7.45 0.51
N LYS A 21 -5.81 -7.52 -0.82
CA LYS A 21 -5.95 -6.34 -1.70
C LYS A 21 -7.25 -5.57 -1.43
N TRP A 22 -8.32 -6.24 -1.04
CA TRP A 22 -9.59 -5.58 -0.65
C TRP A 22 -9.58 -5.07 0.80
N ARG A 23 -8.80 -5.71 1.69
CA ARG A 23 -8.61 -5.36 3.11
C ARG A 23 -7.50 -4.34 3.35
N PHE A 24 -6.68 -3.99 2.34
CA PHE A 24 -5.68 -2.92 2.37
C PHE A 24 -6.20 -1.62 1.71
N PRO A 25 -7.13 -0.87 2.33
CA PRO A 25 -7.42 0.52 1.96
C PRO A 25 -6.25 1.47 2.30
N GLY A 26 -5.15 0.94 2.85
CA GLY A 26 -3.99 1.71 3.30
C GLY A 26 -3.05 2.18 2.20
N GLN A 27 -3.06 1.60 0.99
CA GLN A 27 -2.22 2.11 -0.10
C GLN A 27 -2.62 3.52 -0.53
N GLN A 28 -3.94 3.82 -0.56
CA GLN A 28 -4.43 5.18 -0.80
C GLN A 28 -3.94 6.13 0.29
N LYS A 29 -3.99 5.74 1.57
CA LYS A 29 -3.46 6.55 2.68
C LYS A 29 -1.96 6.81 2.57
N LEU A 30 -1.17 5.86 2.05
CA LEU A 30 0.27 6.08 1.79
C LEU A 30 0.49 7.03 0.60
N SER A 31 -0.34 6.94 -0.44
CA SER A 31 -0.33 7.86 -1.59
C SER A 31 -0.79 9.28 -1.21
N ASP A 32 -1.81 9.41 -0.36
CA ASP A 32 -2.29 10.69 0.20
C ASP A 32 -1.31 11.30 1.21
N ALA A 33 -0.57 10.45 1.93
CA ALA A 33 0.55 10.92 2.74
C ALA A 33 1.72 11.44 1.87
N LYS A 34 1.73 11.22 0.55
CA LYS A 34 2.75 11.76 -0.35
C LYS A 34 2.41 13.21 -0.73
N CYS A 35 3.39 14.11 -0.70
CA CYS A 35 3.20 15.48 -1.18
C CYS A 35 3.02 15.44 -2.71
N PRO A 36 1.94 16.01 -3.29
CA PRO A 36 1.65 15.91 -4.73
C PRO A 36 2.71 16.59 -5.62
N ASN A 37 3.47 17.53 -5.06
CA ASN A 37 4.42 18.34 -5.83
C ASN A 37 5.84 17.71 -5.88
N CYS A 38 6.28 17.03 -4.83
CA CYS A 38 7.61 16.39 -4.78
C CYS A 38 7.57 14.87 -4.65
N GLN A 39 6.37 14.27 -4.58
CA GLN A 39 6.17 12.85 -4.35
C GLN A 39 6.98 12.29 -3.15
N ARG A 40 7.29 13.10 -2.14
CA ARG A 40 7.87 12.62 -0.87
C ARG A 40 6.79 12.39 0.18
N TYR A 41 6.99 11.40 1.05
CA TYR A 41 6.11 11.16 2.20
C TYR A 41 6.14 12.35 3.17
N ARG A 42 4.98 12.89 3.51
CA ARG A 42 4.78 13.89 4.56
C ARG A 42 4.87 13.20 5.92
N ILE A 43 6.04 13.30 6.54
CA ILE A 43 6.29 12.76 7.88
C ILE A 43 5.87 13.85 8.88
N GLY A 44 4.67 13.72 9.46
CA GLY A 44 4.11 14.68 10.44
C GLY A 44 3.10 15.70 9.87
N LYS A 45 2.51 16.52 10.76
CA LYS A 45 1.48 17.55 10.42
C LYS A 45 2.08 18.86 9.84
N GLY A 46 3.36 18.86 9.47
CA GLY A 46 4.06 20.03 8.96
C GLY A 46 3.96 20.15 7.43
N PRO A 47 4.09 21.37 6.87
CA PRO A 47 4.13 21.56 5.42
C PRO A 47 5.36 20.86 4.84
N CYS A 48 5.19 20.22 3.67
CA CYS A 48 6.23 19.42 3.07
C CYS A 48 7.41 20.30 2.62
N GLN A 49 8.65 19.78 2.68
CA GLN A 49 9.86 20.58 2.43
C GLN A 49 9.86 21.31 1.07
N CYS A 50 9.18 20.79 0.04
CA CYS A 50 9.09 21.46 -1.26
C CYS A 50 8.18 22.71 -1.26
N GLN A 51 7.32 22.89 -0.25
CA GLN A 51 6.55 24.14 -0.07
C GLN A 51 7.34 25.19 0.73
N LYS A 52 8.33 24.79 1.54
CA LYS A 52 9.19 25.73 2.29
C LYS A 52 10.29 26.36 1.43
N CYS A 53 10.60 25.76 0.28
CA CYS A 53 11.59 26.26 -0.69
C CYS A 53 10.91 26.65 -2.00
N ARG A 54 9.89 27.52 -1.96
CA ARG A 54 9.44 28.27 -3.13
C ARG A 54 9.92 29.71 -2.93
N PRO A 55 10.83 30.25 -3.76
CA PRO A 55 11.25 31.64 -3.67
C PRO A 55 10.08 32.59 -3.91
#